data_AF-A0A6H9S2F8-F1
#
_entry.id   AF-A0A6H9S2F8-F1
#
_cell.length_a   1.000
_cell.length_b   1.000
_cell.length_c   1.000
_cell.angle_alpha   90.00
_cell.angle_beta   90.00
_cell.angle_gamma   90.00
#
_symmetry.space_group_name_H-M   'P 1'
#
loop_
_entity.id
_entity.type
_entity.pdbx_description
1 polymer ?
#
loop_
_entity_poly.entity_id
_entity_poly.type
_entity_poly.pdbx_seq_one_letter_code
_entity_poly.pdbx_strand_id
1 'polypeptide(L)'
;SLEKRQAARPAHLERLQKLQNEGRVVLAGPHPAVDSNDPGAAGFSGSLMVVEFDSLSAAQQWAEADPFVAAGVYANVVVKPFKQVMP
;
A
#
# COMPACT_ATOMS: atom_id res chain seq x y z
N SER A 1 -15.89 2.31 -0.15
CA SER A 1 -14.60 1.64 -0.44
C SER A 1 -14.17 0.65 0.64
N LEU A 2 -14.59 0.82 1.90
CA LEU A 2 -14.16 -0.02 3.03
C LEU A 2 -14.40 -1.52 2.82
N GLU A 3 -15.59 -1.95 2.38
CA GLU A 3 -15.89 -3.36 2.10
C GLU A 3 -14.99 -3.95 1.01
N LYS A 4 -14.83 -3.23 -0.11
CA LYS A 4 -13.90 -3.60 -1.20
C LYS A 4 -12.48 -3.76 -0.69
N ARG A 5 -12.05 -2.87 0.20
CA ARG A 5 -10.73 -2.94 0.85
C ARG A 5 -10.63 -4.20 1.70
N GLN A 6 -11.63 -4.51 2.51
CA GLN A 6 -11.61 -5.72 3.35
C GLN A 6 -11.53 -7.00 2.50
N ALA A 7 -12.31 -7.08 1.42
CA ALA A 7 -12.32 -8.23 0.52
C ALA A 7 -10.98 -8.44 -0.20
N ALA A 8 -10.34 -7.38 -0.68
CA ALA A 8 -9.06 -7.45 -1.39
C ALA A 8 -7.83 -7.51 -0.46
N ARG A 9 -8.00 -7.22 0.85
CA ARG A 9 -6.90 -7.10 1.81
C ARG A 9 -6.01 -8.34 1.89
N PRO A 10 -6.53 -9.58 1.93
CA PRO A 10 -5.66 -10.76 2.00
C PRO A 10 -4.66 -10.83 0.84
N ALA A 11 -5.13 -10.65 -0.40
CA ALA A 11 -4.27 -10.66 -1.59
C ALA A 11 -3.30 -9.47 -1.63
N HIS A 12 -3.75 -8.29 -1.18
CA HIS A 12 -2.88 -7.11 -1.04
C HIS A 12 -1.72 -7.39 -0.06
N LEU A 13 -2.02 -7.98 1.10
CA LEU A 13 -1.03 -8.30 2.13
C LEU A 13 -0.06 -9.40 1.70
N GLU A 14 -0.51 -10.41 0.95
CA GLU A 14 0.37 -11.49 0.46
C GLU A 14 1.54 -10.95 -0.36
N ARG A 15 1.28 -9.96 -1.22
CA ARG A 15 2.31 -9.32 -2.05
C ARG A 15 3.30 -8.50 -1.23
N LEU A 16 2.83 -7.85 -0.18
CA LEU A 16 3.68 -7.12 0.77
C LEU A 16 4.50 -8.09 1.64
N GLN A 17 3.93 -9.21 2.06
CA GLN A 17 4.62 -10.24 2.84
C GLN A 17 5.79 -10.83 2.04
N LYS A 18 5.61 -11.04 0.73
CA LYS A 18 6.70 -11.48 -0.15
C LYS A 18 7.87 -10.48 -0.13
N LEU A 19 7.60 -9.19 -0.31
CA LEU A 19 8.63 -8.14 -0.26
C LEU A 19 9.25 -8.00 1.13
N GLN A 20 8.47 -8.20 2.19
CA GLN A 20 8.97 -8.20 3.55
C GLN A 20 9.94 -9.38 3.78
N ASN A 21 9.61 -10.58 3.29
CA ASN A 21 10.48 -11.75 3.37
C ASN A 21 11.78 -11.57 2.57
N GLU A 22 11.73 -10.76 1.51
CA GLU A 22 12.91 -10.34 0.73
C GLU A 22 13.70 -9.21 1.41
N GLY A 23 13.25 -8.66 2.55
CA GLY A 23 13.90 -7.56 3.27
C GLY A 23 13.71 -6.18 2.62
N ARG A 24 12.76 -6.04 1.69
CA ARG A 24 12.60 -4.83 0.85
C ARG A 24 11.66 -3.78 1.41
N VAL A 25 10.87 -4.12 2.45
CA VAL A 25 9.87 -3.21 3.01
C VAL A 25 10.50 -2.38 4.13
N VAL A 26 10.53 -1.06 3.96
CA VAL A 26 10.91 -0.11 5.02
C VAL A 26 9.72 0.15 5.95
N LEU A 27 8.58 0.53 5.37
CA LEU A 27 7.30 0.68 6.07
C LEU A 27 6.12 0.52 5.11
N ALA A 28 4.98 0.10 5.65
CA ALA A 28 3.73 0.05 4.92
C ALA A 28 2.56 0.21 5.90
N GLY A 29 1.55 1.00 5.53
CA GLY A 29 0.39 1.20 6.37
C GLY A 29 -0.76 1.93 5.66
N PRO A 30 -1.99 1.78 6.17
CA PRO A 30 -3.12 2.58 5.72
C PRO A 30 -3.07 4.00 6.31
N HIS A 31 -3.70 4.97 5.66
CA HIS A 31 -4.00 6.29 6.26
C HIS A 31 -5.43 6.28 6.81
N PRO A 32 -5.65 6.30 8.14
CA PRO A 32 -6.99 6.43 8.71
C PRO A 32 -7.69 7.70 8.25
N ALA A 33 -9.02 7.64 8.09
CA ALA A 33 -9.82 8.79 7.70
C ALA A 33 -10.13 9.74 8.89
N VAL A 34 -9.80 9.32 10.11
CA VAL A 34 -9.95 10.06 11.37
C VAL A 34 -8.69 9.90 12.19
N ASP A 35 -8.48 10.73 13.21
CA ASP A 35 -7.32 10.67 14.10
C ASP A 35 -7.40 9.48 15.08
N SER A 36 -7.29 8.26 14.54
CA SER A 36 -7.30 6.99 15.26
C SER A 36 -6.70 5.88 14.41
N ASN A 37 -5.91 4.99 15.01
CA ASN A 37 -5.42 3.77 14.34
C ASN A 37 -6.55 2.81 13.96
N ASP A 38 -7.68 2.87 14.69
CA ASP A 38 -8.87 2.06 14.48
C ASP A 38 -10.04 2.96 14.08
N PRO A 39 -10.12 3.38 12.80
CA PRO A 39 -11.11 4.36 12.35
C PRO A 39 -12.55 3.81 12.25
N GLY A 40 -12.77 2.53 12.55
CA GLY A 40 -14.08 1.89 12.45
C GLY A 40 -14.73 2.09 11.09
N ALA A 41 -16.00 2.53 11.08
CA ALA A 41 -16.75 2.79 9.86
C ALA A 41 -16.23 3.98 9.04
N ALA A 42 -15.47 4.90 9.64
CA ALA A 42 -14.86 6.01 8.88
C ALA A 42 -13.82 5.49 7.88
N GLY A 43 -13.23 4.32 8.15
CA GLY A 43 -12.31 3.67 7.22
C GLY A 43 -11.04 4.47 6.99
N PHE A 44 -10.57 4.49 5.76
CA PHE A 44 -9.23 4.96 5.42
C PHE A 44 -9.23 5.76 4.12
N SER A 45 -8.38 6.78 4.06
CA SER A 45 -8.22 7.65 2.90
C SER A 45 -7.19 7.14 1.88
N GLY A 46 -6.35 6.17 2.27
CA GLY A 46 -5.38 5.56 1.36
C GLY A 46 -4.42 4.59 2.04
N SER A 47 -3.25 4.43 1.43
CA SER A 47 -2.09 3.73 1.98
C SER A 47 -0.82 4.51 1.68
N LEU A 48 0.19 4.28 2.50
CA LEU A 48 1.58 4.65 2.25
C LEU A 48 2.44 3.39 2.31
N MET A 49 3.37 3.26 1.36
CA MET A 49 4.33 2.17 1.30
C MET A 49 5.68 2.76 0.88
N VAL A 50 6.73 2.43 1.62
CA VAL A 50 8.12 2.70 1.27
C VAL A 50 8.80 1.34 1.13
N VAL A 51 9.08 0.97 -0.12
CA VAL A 51 9.52 -0.38 -0.48
C VAL A 51 10.58 -0.28 -1.58
N GLU A 52 11.61 -1.11 -1.49
CA GLU A 52 12.74 -1.14 -2.41
C GLU A 52 12.39 -1.87 -3.72
N PHE A 53 12.74 -1.27 -4.85
CA PHE A 53 12.61 -1.84 -6.20
C PHE A 53 13.86 -1.54 -7.03
N ASP A 54 14.16 -2.40 -8.00
CA ASP A 54 15.36 -2.28 -8.84
C ASP A 54 15.29 -1.05 -9.78
N SER A 55 14.08 -0.53 -10.01
CA SER A 55 13.85 0.68 -10.79
C SER A 55 12.48 1.30 -10.49
N LEU A 56 12.30 2.58 -10.86
CA LEU A 56 11.00 3.26 -10.79
C LEU A 56 9.92 2.53 -11.61
N SER A 57 10.29 2.02 -12.79
CA SER A 57 9.36 1.26 -13.65
C SER A 57 8.87 -0.02 -12.97
N ALA A 58 9.76 -0.75 -12.29
CA ALA A 58 9.38 -1.95 -11.53
C ALA A 58 8.42 -1.61 -10.38
N ALA A 59 8.68 -0.51 -9.67
CA ALA A 59 7.79 -0.02 -8.61
C ALA A 59 6.41 0.38 -9.16
N GLN A 60 6.35 1.06 -10.30
CA GLN A 60 5.11 1.47 -10.96
C GLN A 60 4.27 0.25 -11.39
N GLN A 61 4.88 -0.71 -12.09
CA GLN A 61 4.19 -1.94 -12.51
C GLN A 61 3.67 -2.73 -11.30
N TRP A 62 4.46 -2.82 -10.23
CA TRP A 62 4.02 -3.47 -9.01
C TRP A 62 2.82 -2.74 -8.37
N ALA A 63 2.86 -1.40 -8.30
CA ALA A 63 1.78 -0.61 -7.71
C ALA A 63 0.48 -0.66 -8.54
N GLU A 64 0.58 -0.66 -9.87
CA GLU A 64 -0.57 -0.77 -10.78
C GLU A 64 -1.25 -2.14 -10.70
N ALA A 65 -0.49 -3.19 -10.42
CA ALA A 65 -1.03 -4.54 -10.27
C ALA A 65 -1.75 -4.78 -8.93
N ASP A 66 -1.77 -3.81 -8.00
CA ASP A 66 -2.32 -3.98 -6.64
C ASP A 66 -3.78 -4.49 -6.66
N PRO A 67 -4.13 -5.52 -5.87
CA PRO A 67 -5.52 -5.94 -5.71
C PRO A 67 -6.48 -4.80 -5.33
N PHE A 68 -6.00 -3.78 -4.63
CA PHE A 68 -6.75 -2.56 -4.34
C PHE A 68 -6.98 -1.68 -5.57
N VAL A 69 -6.11 -1.69 -6.58
CA VAL A 69 -6.39 -1.07 -7.88
C VAL A 69 -7.47 -1.86 -8.60
N ALA A 70 -7.30 -3.17 -8.75
CA ALA A 70 -8.26 -4.04 -9.45
C ALA A 70 -9.66 -4.03 -8.81
N ALA A 71 -9.74 -3.96 -7.48
CA ALA A 71 -11.00 -3.87 -6.75
C ALA A 71 -11.64 -2.46 -6.77
N GLY A 72 -10.97 -1.45 -7.32
CA GLY A 72 -11.42 -0.05 -7.30
C GLY A 72 -11.45 0.54 -5.88
N VAL A 73 -10.50 0.15 -5.03
CA VAL A 73 -10.27 0.74 -3.70
C VAL A 73 -9.46 2.03 -3.83
N TYR A 74 -8.43 2.03 -4.66
CA TYR A 74 -7.63 3.23 -4.95
C TYR A 74 -8.27 4.04 -6.07
N ALA A 75 -8.50 5.32 -5.79
CA ALA A 75 -8.90 6.30 -6.81
C ALA A 75 -7.71 6.75 -7.66
N ASN A 76 -6.51 6.76 -7.09
CA ASN A 76 -5.26 7.14 -7.75
C ASN A 76 -4.07 6.43 -7.06
N VAL A 77 -2.99 6.22 -7.80
CA VAL A 77 -1.71 5.68 -7.32
C VAL A 77 -0.59 6.61 -7.77
N VAL A 78 0.26 7.04 -6.84
CA VAL A 78 1.40 7.90 -7.12
C VAL A 78 2.67 7.20 -6.67
N VAL A 79 3.60 6.97 -7.58
CA VAL A 79 4.89 6.33 -7.31
C VAL A 79 6.01 7.33 -7.53
N LYS A 80 6.88 7.49 -6.53
CA LYS A 80 8.00 8.44 -6.54
C LYS A 80 9.25 7.78 -5.96
N PRO A 81 10.46 8.12 -6.47
CA PRO A 81 11.70 7.79 -5.78
C PRO A 81 11.72 8.39 -4.37
N PHE A 82 12.30 7.65 -3.41
CA PHE A 82 12.42 8.07 -2.02
C PHE A 82 13.87 7.88 -1.55
N LYS A 83 14.45 8.90 -0.91
CA LYS A 83 15.74 8.80 -0.22
C LYS A 83 15.47 8.74 1.27
N GLN A 84 15.69 7.57 1.87
CA GLN A 84 15.63 7.42 3.32
C GLN A 84 16.83 8.15 3.95
N VAL A 85 16.55 9.14 4.78
CA VAL A 85 17.57 9.91 5.51
C VAL A 85 17.67 9.53 6.98
N MET A 86 16.60 8.94 7.53
CA MET A 86 16.47 8.52 8.93
C MET A 86 15.62 7.24 8.99
N PRO A 87 15.87 6.33 9.94
CA PRO A 87 14.96 5.25 10.32
C PRO A 87 13.83 5.73 11.24
#